data_AF-A0A2B0W2C1-F1
#
_entry.id   AF-A0A2B0W2C1-F1
#
_cell.length_a   1.000
_cell.length_b   1.000
_cell.length_c   1.000
_cell.angle_alpha   90.00
_cell.angle_beta   90.00
_cell.angle_gamma   90.00
#
_symmetry.space_group_name_H-M   'P 1'
#
loop_
_entity.id
_entity.type
_entity.pdbx_description
1 polymer ?
#
loop_
_entity_poly.entity_id
_entity_poly.type
_entity_poly.pdbx_seq_one_letter_code
_entity_poly.pdbx_strand_id
1 'polypeptide(L)'
;KNYKFVNSTGLTNQDLKGYHPEGTTLDENNKMSARDCAILAQRLIQDFPKILDTAKIPKKTFQKGGKYPIDMVNFNMMLKGLIKQYEGVDGLKTGTTPEAGDCFTGTVERNGMRLISVVIKANSHTARFDETKKLYDYGFANFEVKKLYGKDSMVKGHETVRVANAKDKDVVVQTKQAISLPMPKDNKDVYKKEFKISNKVQEAPIKKGVKISKMIISPKDSTDPGFLSGKSLQIDLVTKSDVEQANWFTRFMRKIGSFFSGMWDSAIDIVKS
;
A
#
# COMPACT_ATOMS: atom_id res chain seq x y z
N LYS A 1 -9.49 5.71 -16.70
CA LYS A 1 -9.28 6.43 -15.42
C LYS A 1 -10.62 6.43 -14.69
N ASN A 2 -10.68 6.04 -13.41
CA ASN A 2 -11.94 5.81 -12.68
C ASN A 2 -12.31 6.95 -11.71
N TYR A 3 -11.76 8.13 -11.92
CA TYR A 3 -12.00 9.32 -11.10
C TYR A 3 -12.07 10.60 -11.94
N LYS A 4 -12.76 11.61 -11.42
CA LYS A 4 -12.84 12.99 -11.93
C LYS A 4 -12.79 13.93 -10.73
N PHE A 5 -11.87 14.89 -10.75
CA PHE A 5 -11.81 15.97 -9.75
C PHE A 5 -12.14 17.28 -10.45
N VAL A 6 -13.11 17.98 -9.90
CA VAL A 6 -13.70 19.21 -10.42
C VAL A 6 -13.48 20.34 -9.43
N ASN A 7 -13.71 20.09 -8.13
CA ASN A 7 -13.53 21.08 -7.07
C ASN A 7 -12.98 20.44 -5.77
N SER A 8 -12.65 21.26 -4.77
CA SER A 8 -12.03 20.82 -3.51
C SER A 8 -13.02 20.48 -2.39
N THR A 9 -14.32 20.68 -2.60
CA THR A 9 -15.35 20.51 -1.55
C THR A 9 -16.13 19.21 -1.69
N GLY A 10 -16.28 18.72 -2.92
CA GLY A 10 -17.15 17.59 -3.25
C GLY A 10 -18.62 17.99 -3.50
N LEU A 11 -18.93 19.28 -3.46
CA LEU A 11 -20.24 19.81 -3.88
C LEU A 11 -20.40 19.72 -5.39
N THR A 12 -21.65 19.80 -5.85
CA THR A 12 -21.94 20.09 -7.26
C THR A 12 -21.53 21.51 -7.58
N ASN A 13 -20.99 21.77 -8.79
CA ASN A 13 -20.55 23.12 -9.16
C ASN A 13 -21.66 24.18 -9.09
N GLN A 14 -22.91 23.79 -9.33
CA GLN A 14 -24.09 24.63 -9.13
C GLN A 14 -24.19 25.17 -7.69
N ASP A 15 -23.85 24.36 -6.69
CA ASP A 15 -23.88 24.75 -5.27
C ASP A 15 -22.75 25.71 -4.88
N LEU A 16 -21.74 25.86 -5.74
CA LEU A 16 -20.63 26.79 -5.54
C LEU A 16 -20.98 28.23 -5.92
N LYS A 17 -22.21 28.51 -6.39
CA LYS A 17 -22.73 29.87 -6.63
C LYS A 17 -21.81 30.77 -7.48
N GLY A 18 -21.25 30.21 -8.54
CA GLY A 18 -20.34 30.93 -9.46
C GLY A 18 -18.86 30.89 -9.05
N TYR A 19 -18.52 30.32 -7.90
CA TYR A 19 -17.14 30.09 -7.46
C TYR A 19 -16.60 28.70 -7.86
N HIS A 20 -17.17 28.08 -8.90
CA HIS A 20 -16.63 26.85 -9.45
C HIS A 20 -15.38 27.15 -10.31
N PRO A 21 -14.44 26.20 -10.44
CA PRO A 21 -13.23 26.43 -11.22
C PRO A 21 -13.52 26.75 -12.69
N GLU A 22 -12.72 27.65 -13.27
CA GLU A 22 -12.83 28.02 -14.68
C GLU A 22 -12.73 26.79 -15.60
N GLY A 23 -13.53 26.76 -16.66
CA GLY A 23 -13.55 25.66 -17.64
C GLY A 23 -14.36 24.44 -17.22
N THR A 24 -15.10 24.50 -16.10
CA THR A 24 -16.05 23.47 -15.66
C THR A 24 -17.50 23.93 -15.86
N THR A 25 -18.44 22.99 -16.03
CA THR A 25 -19.87 23.32 -16.13
C THR A 25 -20.57 23.20 -14.77
N LEU A 26 -21.77 23.77 -14.66
CA LEU A 26 -22.51 23.83 -13.38
C LEU A 26 -22.96 22.44 -12.87
N ASP A 27 -23.15 21.48 -13.75
CA ASP A 27 -23.57 20.11 -13.44
C ASP A 27 -22.39 19.16 -13.16
N GLU A 28 -21.16 19.67 -13.14
CA GLU A 28 -19.97 18.85 -12.88
C GLU A 28 -19.70 18.61 -11.40
N ASN A 29 -19.38 17.34 -11.10
CA ASN A 29 -19.14 16.83 -9.75
C ASN A 29 -17.86 15.99 -9.70
N ASN A 30 -17.27 15.90 -8.50
CA ASN A 30 -16.21 14.94 -8.21
C ASN A 30 -16.74 13.50 -8.31
N LYS A 31 -15.94 12.58 -8.88
CA LYS A 31 -16.26 11.15 -8.99
C LYS A 31 -15.04 10.32 -8.60
N MET A 32 -15.25 9.28 -7.81
CA MET A 32 -14.22 8.30 -7.46
C MET A 32 -14.87 6.94 -7.20
N SER A 33 -14.17 5.86 -7.54
CA SER A 33 -14.57 4.52 -7.10
C SER A 33 -14.29 4.31 -5.60
N ALA A 34 -14.96 3.33 -4.97
CA ALA A 34 -14.66 2.96 -3.58
C ALA A 34 -13.18 2.58 -3.38
N ARG A 35 -12.58 1.92 -4.37
CA ARG A 35 -11.15 1.57 -4.38
C ARG A 35 -10.25 2.80 -4.41
N ASP A 36 -10.58 3.80 -5.22
CA ASP A 36 -9.81 5.05 -5.29
C ASP A 36 -9.92 5.85 -3.97
N CYS A 37 -11.10 5.88 -3.35
CA CYS A 37 -11.28 6.45 -2.00
C CYS A 37 -10.41 5.73 -0.96
N ALA A 38 -10.32 4.39 -1.02
CA ALA A 38 -9.49 3.61 -0.09
C ALA A 38 -7.99 3.89 -0.30
N ILE A 39 -7.53 4.02 -1.56
CA ILE A 39 -6.16 4.43 -1.89
C ILE A 39 -5.85 5.81 -1.32
N LEU A 40 -6.75 6.78 -1.54
CA LEU A 40 -6.60 8.15 -1.04
C LEU A 40 -6.54 8.19 0.50
N ALA A 41 -7.45 7.47 1.18
CA ALA A 41 -7.45 7.38 2.63
C ALA A 41 -6.18 6.72 3.17
N GLN A 42 -5.71 5.63 2.55
CA GLN A 42 -4.47 4.98 2.92
C GLN A 42 -3.27 5.93 2.81
N ARG A 43 -3.16 6.65 1.68
CA ARG A 43 -2.08 7.63 1.45
C ARG A 43 -2.15 8.77 2.45
N LEU A 44 -3.33 9.35 2.66
CA LEU A 44 -3.53 10.44 3.61
C LEU A 44 -3.09 10.05 5.03
N ILE A 45 -3.43 8.85 5.50
CA ILE A 45 -3.04 8.37 6.82
C ILE A 45 -1.54 8.06 6.90
N GLN A 46 -0.95 7.45 5.87
CA GLN A 46 0.47 7.08 5.86
C GLN A 46 1.39 8.29 5.72
N ASP A 47 1.04 9.22 4.83
CA ASP A 47 1.88 10.36 4.49
C ASP A 47 1.66 11.52 5.49
N PHE A 48 0.45 11.64 6.06
CA PHE A 48 0.07 12.71 6.99
C PHE A 48 -0.67 12.17 8.24
N PRO A 49 -0.06 11.33 9.08
CA PRO A 49 -0.74 10.64 10.18
C PRO A 49 -1.41 11.57 11.20
N LYS A 50 -0.92 12.80 11.36
CA LYS A 50 -1.51 13.84 12.23
C LYS A 50 -2.96 14.21 11.85
N ILE A 51 -3.42 13.87 10.64
CA ILE A 51 -4.82 14.09 10.24
C ILE A 51 -5.80 13.39 11.20
N LEU A 52 -5.42 12.22 11.74
CA LEU A 52 -6.24 11.45 12.66
C LEU A 52 -6.44 12.18 13.99
N ASP A 53 -5.50 13.03 14.42
CA ASP A 53 -5.65 13.84 15.63
C ASP A 53 -6.82 14.82 15.51
N THR A 54 -7.11 15.28 14.29
CA THR A 54 -8.25 16.14 14.00
C THR A 54 -9.51 15.32 13.72
N ALA A 55 -9.40 14.28 12.88
CA ALA A 55 -10.54 13.46 12.47
C ALA A 55 -11.22 12.73 13.64
N LYS A 56 -10.47 12.40 14.70
CA LYS A 56 -10.98 11.69 15.88
C LYS A 56 -11.67 12.58 16.92
N ILE A 57 -11.71 13.90 16.73
CA ILE A 57 -12.35 14.83 17.68
C ILE A 57 -13.88 14.69 17.53
N PRO A 58 -14.62 14.23 18.57
CA PRO A 58 -16.06 13.98 18.44
C PRO A 58 -16.90 15.27 18.50
N LYS A 59 -16.45 16.27 19.28
CA LYS A 59 -17.10 17.57 19.42
C LYS A 59 -16.03 18.65 19.58
N LYS A 60 -16.24 19.82 18.98
CA LYS A 60 -15.34 20.97 19.08
C LYS A 60 -16.10 22.27 18.97
N THR A 61 -15.83 23.22 19.85
CA THR A 61 -16.29 24.60 19.69
C THR A 61 -15.34 25.34 18.76
N PHE A 62 -15.80 25.73 17.58
CA PHE A 62 -15.09 26.62 16.69
C PHE A 62 -15.16 28.05 17.23
N GLN A 63 -14.07 28.81 17.07
CA GLN A 63 -13.90 30.16 17.67
C GLN A 63 -14.24 30.20 19.17
N LYS A 64 -13.80 29.22 19.96
CA LYS A 64 -13.99 29.22 21.41
C LYS A 64 -13.37 30.50 22.02
N GLY A 65 -14.18 31.27 22.76
CA GLY A 65 -13.77 32.55 23.34
C GLY A 65 -13.72 33.73 22.33
N GLY A 66 -14.09 33.49 21.07
CA GLY A 66 -14.22 34.52 20.05
C GLY A 66 -15.62 35.15 20.03
N LYS A 67 -15.85 36.00 19.03
CA LYS A 67 -17.10 36.78 18.87
C LYS A 67 -18.33 35.88 18.61
N TYR A 68 -18.14 34.75 17.92
CA TYR A 68 -19.21 33.83 17.55
C TYR A 68 -18.76 32.37 17.74
N PRO A 69 -18.77 31.83 18.98
CA PRO A 69 -18.46 30.44 19.22
C PRO A 69 -19.54 29.53 18.61
N ILE A 70 -19.12 28.47 17.91
CA ILE A 70 -20.02 27.50 17.28
C ILE A 70 -19.66 26.10 17.75
N ASP A 71 -20.58 25.44 18.43
CA ASP A 71 -20.40 24.04 18.81
C ASP A 71 -20.63 23.13 17.60
N MET A 72 -19.57 22.41 17.24
CA MET A 72 -19.58 21.46 16.12
C MET A 72 -19.55 20.04 16.66
N VAL A 73 -20.49 19.21 16.20
CA VAL A 73 -20.47 17.77 16.41
C VAL A 73 -19.90 17.12 15.15
N ASN A 74 -18.99 16.17 15.32
CA ASN A 74 -18.41 15.45 14.20
C ASN A 74 -19.50 14.60 13.51
N PHE A 75 -19.56 14.70 12.18
CA PHE A 75 -20.52 13.92 11.39
C PHE A 75 -20.19 12.42 11.36
N ASN A 76 -18.95 12.02 11.67
CA ASN A 76 -18.63 10.62 11.90
C ASN A 76 -19.20 10.15 13.25
N MET A 77 -20.39 9.55 13.21
CA MET A 77 -21.10 9.07 14.39
C MET A 77 -20.44 7.87 15.08
N MET A 78 -19.41 7.27 14.48
CA MET A 78 -18.73 6.09 15.01
C MET A 78 -17.58 6.42 15.98
N LEU A 79 -17.26 7.70 16.19
CA LEU A 79 -16.26 8.12 17.17
C LEU A 79 -16.71 7.87 18.61
N LYS A 80 -15.72 7.82 19.53
CA LYS A 80 -15.95 7.66 20.97
C LYS A 80 -16.91 8.75 21.51
N GLY A 81 -17.94 8.32 22.22
CA GLY A 81 -18.95 9.16 22.84
C GLY A 81 -20.11 9.58 21.93
N LEU A 82 -20.20 9.05 20.70
CA LEU A 82 -21.27 9.35 19.75
C LEU A 82 -22.21 8.14 19.54
N ILE A 83 -23.37 8.40 18.92
CA ILE A 83 -24.52 7.48 18.89
C ILE A 83 -24.28 6.14 18.17
N LYS A 84 -23.30 6.07 17.26
CA LYS A 84 -22.92 4.84 16.54
C LYS A 84 -21.50 4.40 16.90
N GLN A 85 -21.01 4.76 18.09
CA GLN A 85 -19.64 4.50 18.53
C GLN A 85 -19.18 3.08 18.19
N TYR A 86 -17.99 2.98 17.61
CA TYR A 86 -17.29 1.73 17.39
C TYR A 86 -15.87 1.85 17.93
N GLU A 87 -15.48 0.93 18.82
CA GLU A 87 -14.19 0.99 19.50
C GLU A 87 -13.02 0.99 18.50
N GLY A 88 -12.09 1.94 18.67
CA GLY A 88 -10.91 2.09 17.83
C GLY A 88 -11.12 2.94 16.56
N VAL A 89 -12.36 3.40 16.26
CA VAL A 89 -12.57 4.32 15.13
C VAL A 89 -11.98 5.68 15.45
N ASP A 90 -11.18 6.20 14.52
CA ASP A 90 -10.48 7.47 14.63
C ASP A 90 -10.59 8.35 13.37
N GLY A 91 -11.46 7.97 12.42
CA GLY A 91 -11.70 8.73 11.20
C GLY A 91 -12.70 8.08 10.24
N LEU A 92 -12.90 8.60 9.02
CA LEU A 92 -12.18 9.75 8.46
C LEU A 92 -13.12 10.82 7.92
N LYS A 93 -14.04 10.48 7.00
CA LYS A 93 -14.88 11.48 6.35
C LYS A 93 -16.22 10.91 5.90
N THR A 94 -17.28 11.64 6.23
CA THR A 94 -18.63 11.47 5.67
C THR A 94 -18.82 12.34 4.44
N GLY A 95 -19.70 11.95 3.51
CA GLY A 95 -20.12 12.79 2.39
C GLY A 95 -21.56 12.48 2.00
N THR A 96 -22.31 13.49 1.57
CA THR A 96 -23.68 13.34 1.07
C THR A 96 -23.94 14.39 0.01
N THR A 97 -24.41 13.95 -1.16
CA THR A 97 -25.08 14.78 -2.17
C THR A 97 -26.29 14.00 -2.69
N PRO A 98 -27.27 14.64 -3.35
CA PRO A 98 -28.37 13.93 -3.99
C PRO A 98 -27.91 12.80 -4.94
N GLU A 99 -26.81 13.01 -5.66
CA GLU A 99 -26.27 12.06 -6.63
C GLU A 99 -25.43 10.95 -5.97
N ALA A 100 -24.62 11.31 -4.96
CA ALA A 100 -23.72 10.38 -4.28
C ALA A 100 -24.43 9.51 -3.23
N GLY A 101 -25.55 9.98 -2.68
CA GLY A 101 -26.21 9.39 -1.52
C GLY A 101 -25.34 9.47 -0.27
N ASP A 102 -25.64 8.62 0.71
CA ASP A 102 -24.97 8.62 2.00
C ASP A 102 -23.66 7.82 1.98
N CYS A 103 -22.52 8.51 1.97
CA CYS A 103 -21.18 7.91 1.83
C CYS A 103 -20.33 8.04 3.11
N PHE A 104 -19.53 7.03 3.44
CA PHE A 104 -18.56 7.11 4.54
C PHE A 104 -17.28 6.36 4.20
N THR A 105 -16.16 7.06 4.36
CA THR A 105 -14.82 6.45 4.42
C THR A 105 -14.37 6.49 5.87
N GLY A 106 -14.33 5.33 6.50
CA GLY A 106 -13.97 5.19 7.90
C GLY A 106 -12.62 4.53 8.07
N THR A 107 -11.97 4.76 9.22
CA THR A 107 -10.80 4.00 9.65
C THR A 107 -10.88 3.63 11.12
N VAL A 108 -10.35 2.45 11.43
CA VAL A 108 -10.34 1.84 12.76
C VAL A 108 -9.03 1.09 12.96
N GLU A 109 -8.46 1.16 14.15
CA GLU A 109 -7.26 0.39 14.51
C GLU A 109 -7.46 -0.36 15.83
N ARG A 110 -7.13 -1.66 15.82
CA ARG A 110 -7.10 -2.53 17.00
C ARG A 110 -5.91 -3.47 16.91
N ASN A 111 -5.18 -3.65 18.01
CA ASN A 111 -4.08 -4.61 18.12
C ASN A 111 -3.06 -4.53 16.97
N GLY A 112 -2.74 -3.32 16.51
CA GLY A 112 -1.79 -3.10 15.40
C GLY A 112 -2.32 -3.44 13.99
N MET A 113 -3.60 -3.82 13.87
CA MET A 113 -4.29 -3.95 12.58
C MET A 113 -5.22 -2.75 12.36
N ARG A 114 -4.93 -1.98 11.31
CA ARG A 114 -5.76 -0.89 10.83
C ARG A 114 -6.60 -1.33 9.63
N LEU A 115 -7.90 -1.09 9.70
CA LEU A 115 -8.84 -1.28 8.60
C LEU A 115 -9.31 0.08 8.07
N ILE A 116 -9.57 0.13 6.77
CA ILE A 116 -10.23 1.23 6.08
C ILE A 116 -11.46 0.64 5.40
N SER A 117 -12.63 1.23 5.64
CA SER A 117 -13.87 0.89 4.95
C SER A 117 -14.29 2.07 4.06
N VAL A 118 -14.94 1.75 2.95
CA VAL A 118 -15.58 2.74 2.09
C VAL A 118 -16.97 2.24 1.74
N VAL A 119 -17.99 2.95 2.23
CA VAL A 119 -19.40 2.73 1.90
C VAL A 119 -19.85 3.90 1.04
N ILE A 120 -20.41 3.63 -0.13
CA ILE A 120 -20.92 4.64 -1.07
C ILE A 120 -22.41 4.38 -1.26
N LYS A 121 -23.22 5.45 -1.29
CA LYS A 121 -24.66 5.42 -1.58
C LYS A 121 -25.44 4.46 -0.67
N ALA A 122 -25.23 4.56 0.64
CA ALA A 122 -26.04 3.84 1.60
C ALA A 122 -27.50 4.31 1.55
N ASN A 123 -28.43 3.44 1.97
CA ASN A 123 -29.88 3.70 1.90
C ASN A 123 -30.36 4.81 2.86
N SER A 124 -29.56 5.19 3.84
CA SER A 124 -29.87 6.27 4.76
C SER A 124 -28.63 6.84 5.44
N HIS A 125 -28.82 8.00 6.09
CA HIS A 125 -27.75 8.70 6.80
C HIS A 125 -27.07 7.83 7.86
N THR A 126 -27.84 7.02 8.59
CA THR A 126 -27.31 6.11 9.62
C THR A 126 -26.85 4.77 9.06
N ALA A 127 -27.47 4.28 7.97
CA ALA A 127 -27.14 2.99 7.37
C ALA A 127 -25.66 2.89 6.95
N ARG A 128 -25.04 4.01 6.51
CA ARG A 128 -23.61 4.02 6.16
C ARG A 128 -22.70 3.54 7.31
N PHE A 129 -23.09 3.82 8.55
CA PHE A 129 -22.35 3.42 9.75
C PHE A 129 -22.65 1.97 10.14
N ASP A 130 -23.90 1.53 9.96
CA ASP A 130 -24.30 0.14 10.23
C ASP A 130 -23.60 -0.82 9.25
N GLU A 131 -23.53 -0.48 7.96
CA GLU A 131 -22.78 -1.27 6.96
C GLU A 131 -21.26 -1.21 7.21
N THR A 132 -20.75 -0.06 7.62
CA THR A 132 -19.33 0.07 8.00
C THR A 132 -18.98 -0.82 9.19
N LYS A 133 -19.85 -0.88 10.21
CA LYS A 133 -19.68 -1.77 11.36
C LYS A 133 -19.58 -3.23 10.92
N LYS A 134 -20.46 -3.69 10.02
CA LYS A 134 -20.40 -5.07 9.47
C LYS A 134 -19.06 -5.36 8.79
N LEU A 135 -18.55 -4.42 7.99
CA LEU A 135 -17.25 -4.55 7.32
C LEU A 135 -16.10 -4.65 8.33
N TYR A 136 -16.10 -3.84 9.38
CA TYR A 136 -15.08 -3.91 10.43
C TYR A 136 -15.16 -5.20 11.24
N ASP A 137 -16.36 -5.60 11.64
CA ASP A 137 -16.57 -6.84 12.38
C ASP A 137 -16.09 -8.04 11.55
N TYR A 138 -16.41 -8.07 10.24
CA TYR A 138 -15.90 -9.09 9.33
C TYR A 138 -14.37 -9.07 9.24
N GLY A 139 -13.76 -7.90 9.04
CA GLY A 139 -12.30 -7.77 8.94
C GLY A 139 -11.58 -8.24 10.20
N PHE A 140 -12.01 -7.80 11.38
CA PHE A 140 -11.41 -8.19 12.65
C PHE A 140 -11.72 -9.62 13.07
N ALA A 141 -12.87 -10.19 12.67
CA ALA A 141 -13.19 -11.58 12.95
C ALA A 141 -12.28 -12.53 12.16
N ASN A 142 -12.09 -12.25 10.87
CA ASN A 142 -11.49 -13.20 9.92
C ASN A 142 -10.00 -13.00 9.68
N PHE A 143 -9.46 -11.80 9.90
CA PHE A 143 -8.07 -11.47 9.53
C PHE A 143 -7.23 -11.00 10.71
N GLU A 144 -5.93 -11.22 10.58
CA GLU A 144 -4.89 -10.66 11.45
C GLU A 144 -3.66 -10.23 10.63
N VAL A 145 -2.86 -9.32 11.15
CA VAL A 145 -1.63 -8.88 10.48
C VAL A 145 -0.46 -9.76 10.93
N LYS A 146 0.11 -10.55 10.01
CA LYS A 146 1.31 -11.35 10.26
C LYS A 146 2.55 -10.64 9.75
N LYS A 147 3.55 -10.51 10.62
CA LYS A 147 4.90 -10.04 10.23
C LYS A 147 5.63 -11.17 9.51
N LEU A 148 5.85 -11.00 8.21
CA LEU A 148 6.55 -11.97 7.38
C LEU A 148 8.06 -11.78 7.43
N TYR A 149 8.50 -10.52 7.39
CA TYR A 149 9.92 -10.17 7.36
C TYR A 149 10.19 -8.92 8.20
N GLY A 150 11.35 -8.87 8.85
CA GLY A 150 11.85 -7.68 9.52
C GLY A 150 12.38 -6.65 8.53
N LYS A 151 12.76 -5.48 9.03
CA LYS A 151 13.66 -4.59 8.31
C LYS A 151 15.05 -5.24 8.31
N ASP A 152 15.77 -5.13 7.20
CA ASP A 152 17.13 -5.67 7.06
C ASP A 152 17.23 -7.18 7.28
N SER A 153 16.13 -7.91 7.05
CA SER A 153 16.11 -9.38 7.19
C SER A 153 16.45 -10.07 5.88
N MET A 154 17.18 -11.17 5.98
CA MET A 154 17.45 -12.07 4.85
C MET A 154 16.23 -12.94 4.57
N VAL A 155 16.04 -13.31 3.30
CA VAL A 155 14.94 -14.18 2.88
C VAL A 155 15.49 -15.57 2.64
N LYS A 156 15.01 -16.56 3.40
CA LYS A 156 15.52 -17.94 3.35
C LYS A 156 15.43 -18.52 1.93
N GLY A 157 16.54 -19.05 1.40
CA GLY A 157 16.67 -19.57 0.04
C GLY A 157 16.91 -18.52 -1.06
N HIS A 158 16.93 -17.24 -0.70
CA HIS A 158 17.19 -16.11 -1.59
C HIS A 158 18.05 -15.04 -0.89
N GLU A 159 18.97 -15.48 -0.03
CA GLU A 159 19.84 -14.63 0.77
C GLU A 159 20.89 -13.92 -0.08
N THR A 160 21.23 -14.49 -1.24
CA THR A 160 22.24 -13.96 -2.16
C THR A 160 21.71 -13.80 -3.58
N VAL A 161 22.30 -12.87 -4.31
CA VAL A 161 22.08 -12.67 -5.74
C VAL A 161 23.43 -12.66 -6.43
N ARG A 162 23.52 -13.33 -7.57
CA ARG A 162 24.76 -13.35 -8.35
C ARG A 162 24.99 -12.01 -9.04
N VAL A 163 26.14 -11.39 -8.79
CA VAL A 163 26.53 -10.09 -9.36
C VAL A 163 27.77 -10.25 -10.23
N ALA A 164 27.69 -9.77 -11.48
CA ALA A 164 28.81 -9.82 -12.41
C ALA A 164 29.94 -8.87 -11.96
N ASN A 165 31.19 -9.25 -12.24
CA ASN A 165 32.40 -8.52 -11.88
C ASN A 165 32.62 -8.24 -10.38
N ALA A 166 31.76 -8.74 -9.48
CA ALA A 166 31.98 -8.65 -8.05
C ALA A 166 33.14 -9.53 -7.58
N LYS A 167 33.86 -9.07 -6.54
CA LYS A 167 34.90 -9.84 -5.84
C LYS A 167 34.33 -11.19 -5.41
N ASP A 168 33.24 -11.13 -4.65
CA ASP A 168 32.38 -12.26 -4.31
C ASP A 168 31.19 -12.30 -5.26
N LYS A 169 31.03 -13.41 -6.00
CA LYS A 169 29.97 -13.52 -7.01
C LYS A 169 28.58 -13.51 -6.38
N ASP A 170 28.43 -14.01 -5.16
CA ASP A 170 27.16 -14.14 -4.48
C ASP A 170 27.02 -13.03 -3.43
N VAL A 171 26.23 -12.01 -3.75
CA VAL A 171 26.08 -10.81 -2.94
C VAL A 171 24.88 -10.95 -2.02
N VAL A 172 25.08 -10.74 -0.72
CA VAL A 172 24.02 -10.82 0.29
C VAL A 172 23.02 -9.69 0.14
N VAL A 173 21.73 -10.06 0.09
CA VAL A 173 20.59 -9.16 0.04
C VAL A 173 19.72 -9.24 1.28
N GLN A 174 19.02 -8.14 1.55
CA GLN A 174 18.07 -8.04 2.64
C GLN A 174 16.85 -7.18 2.26
N THR A 175 15.78 -7.31 3.01
CA THR A 175 14.58 -6.47 2.88
C THR A 175 14.88 -5.02 3.27
N LYS A 176 14.50 -4.06 2.42
CA LYS A 176 14.68 -2.62 2.74
C LYS A 176 13.80 -2.16 3.92
N GLN A 177 12.65 -2.81 4.11
CA GLN A 177 11.64 -2.47 5.12
C GLN A 177 11.01 -3.72 5.71
N ALA A 178 10.42 -3.59 6.90
CA ALA A 178 9.61 -4.66 7.48
C ALA A 178 8.35 -4.90 6.64
N ILE A 179 7.91 -6.15 6.59
CA ILE A 179 6.79 -6.59 5.75
C ILE A 179 5.81 -7.33 6.64
N SER A 180 4.63 -6.74 6.76
CA SER A 180 3.50 -7.32 7.49
C SER A 180 2.28 -7.31 6.58
N LEU A 181 1.59 -8.44 6.47
CA LEU A 181 0.45 -8.62 5.57
C LEU A 181 -0.77 -9.14 6.32
N PRO A 182 -1.99 -8.73 5.92
CA PRO A 182 -3.21 -9.31 6.46
C PRO A 182 -3.32 -10.77 6.01
N MET A 183 -3.70 -11.66 6.91
CA MET A 183 -3.89 -13.09 6.62
C MET A 183 -5.14 -13.59 7.33
N PRO A 184 -5.87 -14.55 6.73
CA PRO A 184 -6.94 -15.23 7.45
C PRO A 184 -6.39 -15.89 8.72
N LYS A 185 -7.09 -15.76 9.85
CA LYS A 185 -6.65 -16.34 11.13
C LYS A 185 -6.50 -17.86 11.06
N ASP A 186 -7.35 -18.50 10.27
CA ASP A 186 -7.50 -19.95 10.22
C ASP A 186 -6.51 -20.62 9.23
N ASN A 187 -5.77 -19.84 8.42
CA ASN A 187 -5.08 -20.37 7.23
C ASN A 187 -3.54 -20.29 7.25
N LYS A 188 -2.95 -21.26 6.55
CA LYS A 188 -1.57 -21.32 6.05
C LYS A 188 -1.36 -20.22 5.00
N ASP A 189 -0.10 -19.88 4.74
CA ASP A 189 0.34 -18.82 3.81
C ASP A 189 -0.52 -18.73 2.53
N VAL A 190 -1.31 -17.64 2.41
CA VAL A 190 -2.20 -17.36 1.26
C VAL A 190 -1.48 -16.62 0.13
N TYR A 191 -0.19 -16.31 0.30
CA TYR A 191 0.59 -15.53 -0.64
C TYR A 191 1.61 -16.41 -1.38
N LYS A 192 1.73 -16.19 -2.69
CA LYS A 192 2.85 -16.66 -3.51
C LYS A 192 3.95 -15.61 -3.50
N LYS A 193 5.21 -16.05 -3.42
CA LYS A 193 6.41 -15.20 -3.45
C LYS A 193 7.25 -15.59 -4.65
N GLU A 194 7.55 -14.63 -5.53
CA GLU A 194 8.44 -14.80 -6.67
C GLU A 194 9.62 -13.85 -6.55
N PHE A 195 10.82 -14.31 -6.85
CA PHE A 195 12.04 -13.51 -6.77
C PHE A 195 12.53 -13.20 -8.18
N LYS A 196 12.72 -11.92 -8.49
CA LYS A 196 13.23 -11.47 -9.79
C LYS A 196 14.44 -10.59 -9.59
N ILE A 197 15.51 -10.90 -10.31
CA ILE A 197 16.68 -10.03 -10.42
C ILE A 197 16.27 -8.80 -11.23
N SER A 198 16.77 -7.61 -10.87
CA SER A 198 16.48 -6.39 -11.59
C SER A 198 17.09 -6.45 -13.00
N ASN A 199 16.31 -6.14 -14.04
CA ASN A 199 16.72 -6.32 -15.45
C ASN A 199 17.91 -5.45 -15.91
N LYS A 200 18.29 -4.44 -15.13
CA LYS A 200 19.56 -3.75 -15.34
C LYS A 200 20.64 -4.62 -14.72
N VAL A 201 21.47 -5.24 -15.55
CA VAL A 201 22.70 -5.93 -15.14
C VAL A 201 23.51 -4.95 -14.30
N GLN A 202 23.41 -5.06 -12.98
CA GLN A 202 24.24 -4.28 -12.07
C GLN A 202 25.52 -5.07 -11.90
N GLU A 203 26.62 -4.51 -12.38
CA GLU A 203 27.96 -5.03 -12.16
C GLU A 203 28.60 -4.29 -11.00
N ALA A 204 29.54 -4.94 -10.31
CA ALA A 204 30.33 -4.27 -9.28
C ALA A 204 31.21 -3.15 -9.89
N PRO A 205 31.45 -2.04 -9.15
CA PRO A 205 31.13 -1.84 -7.73
C PRO A 205 29.70 -1.37 -7.45
N ILE A 206 29.09 -1.89 -6.39
CA ILE A 206 27.73 -1.52 -5.95
C ILE A 206 27.78 -1.09 -4.48
N LYS A 207 27.21 0.08 -4.14
CA LYS A 207 27.13 0.54 -2.75
C LYS A 207 26.11 -0.27 -1.94
N LYS A 208 26.25 -0.27 -0.62
CA LYS A 208 25.26 -0.78 0.33
C LYS A 208 23.90 -0.11 0.12
N GLY A 209 22.83 -0.89 0.24
CA GLY A 209 21.45 -0.41 0.14
C GLY A 209 20.95 -0.25 -1.30
N VAL A 210 21.74 -0.63 -2.31
CA VAL A 210 21.31 -0.59 -3.71
C VAL A 210 20.40 -1.77 -4.01
N LYS A 211 19.29 -1.50 -4.69
CA LYS A 211 18.31 -2.50 -5.15
C LYS A 211 18.92 -3.34 -6.27
N ILE A 212 19.11 -4.63 -6.01
CA ILE A 212 19.64 -5.60 -6.99
C ILE A 212 18.61 -6.66 -7.40
N SER A 213 17.63 -6.94 -6.53
CA SER A 213 16.52 -7.83 -6.84
C SER A 213 15.23 -7.35 -6.19
N LYS A 214 14.13 -8.02 -6.50
CA LYS A 214 12.82 -7.76 -5.89
C LYS A 214 12.09 -9.06 -5.60
N MET A 215 11.39 -9.08 -4.47
CA MET A 215 10.42 -10.10 -4.13
C MET A 215 9.02 -9.58 -4.50
N ILE A 216 8.31 -10.34 -5.31
CA ILE A 216 6.94 -10.07 -5.74
C ILE A 216 6.03 -10.98 -4.93
N ILE A 217 5.11 -10.38 -4.18
CA ILE A 217 4.12 -11.09 -3.38
C ILE A 217 2.76 -10.92 -4.06
N SER A 218 2.05 -12.02 -4.32
CA SER A 218 0.70 -12.01 -4.88
C SER A 218 -0.20 -12.99 -4.13
N PRO A 219 -1.52 -12.78 -4.07
CA PRO A 219 -2.45 -13.80 -3.60
C PRO A 219 -2.27 -15.10 -4.42
N LYS A 220 -2.48 -16.26 -3.77
CA LYS A 220 -2.56 -17.56 -4.45
C LYS A 220 -3.90 -17.75 -5.14
N ASP A 221 -4.96 -17.23 -4.54
CA ASP A 221 -6.30 -17.23 -5.10
C ASP A 221 -6.41 -16.15 -6.18
N SER A 222 -6.86 -16.53 -7.37
CA SER A 222 -7.05 -15.63 -8.50
C SER A 222 -8.28 -14.72 -8.36
N THR A 223 -9.21 -15.06 -7.46
CA THR A 223 -10.41 -14.28 -7.15
C THR A 223 -10.15 -13.16 -6.15
N ASP A 224 -9.03 -13.22 -5.43
CA ASP A 224 -8.60 -12.15 -4.52
C ASP A 224 -8.30 -10.86 -5.32
N PRO A 225 -8.91 -9.72 -4.96
CA PRO A 225 -8.69 -8.44 -5.67
C PRO A 225 -7.25 -7.91 -5.54
N GLY A 226 -6.44 -8.52 -4.67
CA GLY A 226 -5.05 -8.20 -4.44
C GLY A 226 -4.87 -6.97 -3.55
N PHE A 227 -3.87 -6.18 -3.88
CA PHE A 227 -3.50 -4.99 -3.11
C PHE A 227 -4.12 -3.73 -3.72
N LEU A 228 -4.23 -2.67 -2.91
CA LEU A 228 -4.60 -1.34 -3.43
C LEU A 228 -3.59 -0.84 -4.49
N SER A 229 -2.32 -1.26 -4.42
CA SER A 229 -1.30 -1.00 -5.44
C SER A 229 -1.42 -1.83 -6.72
N GLY A 230 -2.28 -2.84 -6.76
CA GLY A 230 -2.45 -3.76 -7.90
C GLY A 230 -2.46 -5.24 -7.47
N LYS A 231 -2.33 -6.15 -8.44
CA LYS A 231 -2.39 -7.61 -8.19
C LYS A 231 -1.23 -8.17 -7.37
N SER A 232 -0.15 -7.41 -7.20
CA SER A 232 1.02 -7.82 -6.43
C SER A 232 1.66 -6.66 -5.68
N LEU A 233 2.32 -7.01 -4.59
CA LEU A 233 3.18 -6.13 -3.80
C LEU A 233 4.64 -6.40 -4.18
N GLN A 234 5.34 -5.37 -4.64
CA GLN A 234 6.76 -5.47 -4.96
C GLN A 234 7.58 -4.96 -3.78
N ILE A 235 8.52 -5.79 -3.35
CA ILE A 235 9.43 -5.52 -2.24
C ILE A 235 10.84 -5.50 -2.78
N ASP A 236 11.53 -4.39 -2.54
CA ASP A 236 12.93 -4.24 -2.95
C ASP A 236 13.86 -4.99 -2.00
N LEU A 237 14.74 -5.81 -2.59
CA LEU A 237 15.84 -6.46 -1.91
C LEU A 237 17.13 -5.71 -2.26
N VAL A 238 17.83 -5.29 -1.21
CA VAL A 238 18.98 -4.39 -1.31
C VAL A 238 20.25 -5.04 -0.80
N THR A 239 21.40 -4.60 -1.29
CA THR A 239 22.72 -5.06 -0.84
C THR A 239 22.92 -4.78 0.65
N LYS A 240 23.36 -5.79 1.41
CA LYS A 240 23.66 -5.65 2.85
C LYS A 240 24.94 -4.84 3.13
N SER A 241 25.92 -4.93 2.23
CA SER A 241 27.22 -4.27 2.30
C SER A 241 27.62 -3.72 0.93
N ASP A 242 28.71 -2.97 0.89
CA ASP A 242 29.34 -2.61 -0.38
C ASP A 242 29.82 -3.86 -1.10
N VAL A 243 29.68 -3.87 -2.42
CA VAL A 243 30.10 -4.93 -3.32
C VAL A 243 31.30 -4.41 -4.09
N GLU A 244 32.48 -4.87 -3.69
CA GLU A 244 33.73 -4.53 -4.37
C GLU A 244 33.81 -5.20 -5.73
N GLN A 245 34.48 -4.54 -6.67
CA GLN A 245 34.80 -5.13 -7.96
C GLN A 245 35.98 -6.10 -7.81
N ALA A 246 35.92 -7.25 -8.49
CA ALA A 246 37.03 -8.18 -8.56
C ALA A 246 38.21 -7.52 -9.31
N ASN A 247 39.42 -7.82 -8.84
CA ASN A 247 40.65 -7.36 -9.50
C ASN A 247 40.73 -7.85 -10.96
N TRP A 248 41.48 -7.12 -11.79
CA TRP A 248 41.52 -7.33 -13.24
C TRP A 248 41.92 -8.77 -13.64
N PHE A 249 42.91 -9.37 -12.94
CA PHE A 249 43.35 -10.74 -13.18
C PHE A 249 42.23 -11.76 -12.90
N THR A 250 41.51 -11.59 -11.79
CA THR A 250 40.37 -12.44 -11.42
C THR A 250 39.25 -12.35 -12.47
N ARG A 251 38.98 -11.16 -13.01
CA ARG A 251 37.99 -10.98 -14.10
C ARG A 251 38.46 -11.65 -15.40
N PHE A 252 39.73 -11.53 -15.73
CA PHE A 252 40.32 -12.16 -16.92
C PHE A 252 40.25 -13.68 -16.85
N MET A 253 40.72 -14.29 -15.76
CA MET A 253 40.64 -15.74 -15.55
C MET A 253 39.20 -16.26 -15.56
N ARG A 254 38.25 -15.51 -14.99
CA ARG A 254 36.83 -15.86 -15.02
C ARG A 254 36.25 -15.84 -16.45
N LYS A 255 36.66 -14.89 -17.30
CA LYS A 255 36.25 -14.83 -18.72
C LYS A 255 36.78 -16.01 -19.53
N ILE A 256 38.04 -16.38 -19.30
CA ILE A 256 38.66 -17.56 -19.92
C ILE A 256 37.91 -18.83 -19.52
N GLY A 257 37.65 -19.03 -18.23
CA GLY A 257 36.90 -20.19 -17.74
C GLY A 257 35.50 -20.29 -18.34
N SER A 258 34.76 -19.17 -18.43
CA SER A 258 33.42 -19.17 -19.06
C SER A 258 33.46 -19.48 -20.55
N PHE A 259 34.50 -19.05 -21.26
CA PHE A 259 34.67 -19.35 -22.69
C PHE A 259 34.86 -20.85 -22.92
N PHE A 260 35.76 -21.49 -22.16
CA PHE A 260 36.00 -22.93 -22.29
C PHE A 260 34.83 -23.80 -21.79
N SER A 261 34.13 -23.40 -20.72
CA SER A 261 32.89 -24.08 -20.29
C SER A 261 31.84 -24.05 -21.40
N GLY A 262 31.61 -22.89 -22.02
CA GLY A 262 30.63 -22.77 -23.10
C GLY A 262 30.98 -23.59 -24.34
N MET A 263 32.28 -23.71 -24.67
CA MET A 263 32.75 -24.60 -25.74
C MET A 263 32.52 -26.08 -25.43
N TRP A 264 32.76 -26.49 -24.18
CA TRP A 264 32.57 -27.87 -23.74
C TRP A 264 31.09 -28.26 -23.69
N ASP A 265 30.23 -27.39 -23.15
CA ASP A 265 28.77 -27.59 -23.13
C ASP A 265 28.22 -27.69 -24.57
N SER A 266 28.68 -26.82 -25.48
CA SER A 266 28.31 -26.90 -26.90
C SER A 266 28.76 -28.20 -27.57
N ALA A 267 29.94 -28.73 -27.21
CA ALA A 267 30.44 -30.00 -27.74
C ALA A 267 29.65 -31.21 -27.21
N ILE A 268 29.22 -31.17 -25.94
CA ILE A 268 28.37 -32.21 -25.36
C ILE A 268 26.97 -32.21 -25.99
N ASP A 269 26.40 -31.03 -26.26
CA ASP A 269 25.09 -30.92 -26.89
C ASP A 269 25.10 -31.44 -28.35
N ILE A 270 26.22 -31.27 -29.08
CA ILE A 270 26.41 -31.84 -30.43
C ILE A 270 26.51 -33.37 -30.42
N VAL A 271 27.03 -33.98 -29.35
CA VAL A 271 27.15 -35.45 -29.23
C VAL A 271 25.85 -36.10 -28.75
N LYS A 272 24.93 -35.32 -28.15
CA LYS A 272 23.63 -35.80 -27.67
C LYS A 272 22.48 -35.56 -28.67
N SER A 273 22.71 -34.84 -29.77
CA SER A 273 21.79 -34.69 -30.92
C SER A 273 22.01 -35.78 -31.96
#